data_AF-A0ABD2N1V3-F1
#
_entry.id   AF-A0ABD2N1V3-F1
#
_cell.length_a   1.000
_cell.length_b   1.000
_cell.length_c   1.000
_cell.angle_alpha   90.00
_cell.angle_beta   90.00
_cell.angle_gamma   90.00
#
_symmetry.space_group_name_H-M   'P 1'
#
loop_
_entity.id
_entity.type
_entity.pdbx_description
1 polymer ?
#
loop_
_entity_poly.entity_id
_entity_poly.type
_entity_poly.pdbx_seq_one_letter_code
_entity_poly.pdbx_strand_id
1 'polypeptide(L)'
;MGSSKASYHRQIWCILLLVIQQCVAVDFRNILAVNTLPDGEIETRINYKKISAKETTVGKGSAIGLKYRQIHRGNNLLQLIYDGSNTLTDCEFVNDEKLSKTFLNNFKQDLSNLIATSNVSIKSLEHISPPKNIKSWLSMKKLRRECRRLHSRLRTEAERMKHLYYSNSTYISRRERRDLGDLLRIPGTKWCGKGYSAEKYTRLGMFSRTDRCCRKHDTTCPFWIGGFSTKYGLYNWRVNTIMHCGCDER
;
A
#
# COMPACT_ATOMS: atom_id res chain seq x y z
N MET A 1 4.31 19.28 -69.28
CA MET A 1 3.30 18.90 -68.27
C MET A 1 3.96 18.03 -67.20
N GLY A 2 4.43 18.58 -66.08
CA GLY A 2 5.22 17.76 -65.14
C GLY A 2 5.51 18.33 -63.75
N SER A 3 4.83 19.39 -63.29
CA SER A 3 5.24 20.07 -62.04
C SER A 3 4.17 20.18 -60.95
N SER A 4 3.00 19.51 -61.07
CA SER A 4 1.90 19.68 -60.11
C SER A 4 1.71 18.49 -59.14
N LYS A 5 2.21 17.29 -59.47
CA LYS A 5 1.97 16.09 -58.64
C LYS A 5 2.87 15.98 -57.39
N ALA A 6 4.03 16.65 -57.37
CA ALA A 6 4.97 16.58 -56.23
C ALA A 6 4.54 17.45 -55.03
N SER A 7 3.79 18.54 -55.27
CA SER A 7 3.35 19.46 -54.22
C SER A 7 2.20 18.87 -53.39
N TYR A 8 1.28 18.16 -54.04
CA TYR A 8 0.12 17.54 -53.40
C TYR A 8 0.51 16.40 -52.44
N HIS A 9 1.50 15.57 -52.81
CA HIS A 9 1.98 14.49 -51.95
C HIS A 9 2.71 14.99 -50.69
N ARG A 10 3.44 16.12 -50.78
CA ARG A 10 4.08 16.73 -49.59
C ARG A 10 3.07 17.35 -48.63
N GLN A 11 2.00 17.98 -49.14
CA GLN A 11 0.95 18.54 -48.29
C GLN A 11 0.14 17.45 -47.57
N ILE A 12 -0.16 16.33 -48.25
CA ILE A 12 -0.89 15.21 -47.64
C ILE A 12 -0.06 14.52 -46.55
N TRP A 13 1.25 14.36 -46.74
CA TRP A 13 2.14 13.81 -45.69
C TRP A 13 2.31 14.77 -44.50
N CYS A 14 2.34 16.08 -44.70
CA CYS A 14 2.35 17.06 -43.60
C CYS A 14 1.03 17.07 -42.81
N ILE A 15 -0.12 16.87 -43.46
CA ILE A 15 -1.42 16.81 -42.79
C ILE A 15 -1.60 15.47 -42.06
N LEU A 16 -1.14 14.35 -42.62
CA LEU A 16 -1.14 13.04 -41.93
C LEU A 16 -0.17 13.00 -40.73
N LEU A 17 0.97 13.70 -40.78
CA LEU A 17 1.88 13.89 -39.64
C LEU A 17 1.33 14.87 -38.58
N LEU A 18 0.39 15.75 -38.94
CA LEU A 18 -0.30 16.62 -37.98
C LEU A 18 -1.50 15.95 -37.31
N VAL A 19 -2.09 14.91 -37.93
CA VAL A 19 -3.25 14.17 -37.40
C VAL A 19 -2.85 12.91 -36.62
N ILE A 20 -1.66 12.36 -36.86
CA ILE A 20 -1.11 11.29 -36.01
C ILE A 20 -0.36 11.94 -34.84
N GLN A 21 -0.96 11.79 -33.65
CA GLN A 21 -0.35 12.02 -32.34
C GLN A 21 -0.36 13.45 -31.76
N GLN A 22 -1.54 14.08 -31.75
CA GLN A 22 -2.01 14.55 -30.44
C GLN A 22 -2.52 13.34 -29.63
N CYS A 23 -1.59 12.49 -29.19
CA CYS A 23 -1.78 11.88 -27.89
C CYS A 23 -1.72 13.05 -26.91
N VAL A 24 -2.87 13.67 -26.63
CA VAL A 24 -3.02 14.40 -25.38
C VAL A 24 -2.91 13.31 -24.32
N ALA A 25 -1.67 12.99 -23.93
CA ALA A 25 -1.44 12.39 -22.64
C ALA A 25 -2.20 13.29 -21.68
N VAL A 26 -3.24 12.74 -21.05
CA VAL A 26 -3.97 13.45 -19.99
C VAL A 26 -2.89 13.91 -19.02
N ASP A 27 -2.52 15.18 -19.13
CA ASP A 27 -1.45 15.72 -18.33
C ASP A 27 -2.09 15.95 -16.98
N PHE A 28 -1.88 15.00 -16.09
CA PHE A 28 -2.26 15.11 -14.70
C PHE A 28 -1.40 16.22 -14.12
N ARG A 29 -1.81 17.47 -14.34
CA ARG A 29 -1.10 18.63 -13.83
C ARG A 29 -1.18 18.63 -12.31
N ASN A 30 -0.38 19.48 -11.66
CA ASN A 30 -0.26 19.48 -10.21
C ASN A 30 -1.66 19.64 -9.58
N ILE A 31 -2.16 18.63 -8.88
CA ILE A 31 -3.51 18.63 -8.31
C ILE A 31 -3.55 17.96 -6.94
N LEU A 32 -4.56 18.34 -6.17
CA LEU A 32 -4.97 17.71 -4.93
C LEU A 32 -6.47 17.41 -5.02
N ALA A 33 -6.86 16.15 -4.92
CA ALA A 33 -8.25 15.73 -4.90
C ALA A 33 -8.57 15.06 -3.56
N VAL A 34 -9.72 15.38 -2.98
CA VAL A 34 -10.23 14.76 -1.75
C VAL A 34 -11.68 14.35 -1.98
N ASN A 35 -11.99 13.09 -1.69
CA ASN A 35 -13.34 12.54 -1.77
C ASN A 35 -13.65 11.72 -0.51
N THR A 36 -14.92 11.73 -0.11
CA THR A 36 -15.46 10.86 0.94
C THR A 36 -16.22 9.73 0.27
N LEU A 37 -15.87 8.48 0.60
CA LEU A 37 -16.50 7.27 0.08
C LEU A 37 -17.82 6.97 0.83
N PRO A 38 -18.73 6.14 0.26
CA PRO A 38 -20.03 5.83 0.86
C PRO A 38 -19.97 5.18 2.25
N ASP A 39 -18.86 4.50 2.56
CA ASP A 39 -18.57 3.88 3.86
C ASP A 39 -17.98 4.86 4.89
N GLY A 40 -17.83 6.14 4.52
CA GLY A 40 -17.26 7.19 5.37
C GLY A 40 -15.74 7.27 5.33
N GLU A 41 -15.07 6.45 4.51
CA GLU A 41 -13.63 6.58 4.28
C GLU A 41 -13.30 7.87 3.53
N ILE A 42 -12.15 8.46 3.83
CA ILE A 42 -11.68 9.67 3.16
C ILE A 42 -10.45 9.33 2.34
N GLU A 43 -10.54 9.54 1.03
CA GLU A 43 -9.42 9.38 0.12
C GLU A 43 -8.86 10.73 -0.29
N THR A 44 -7.54 10.88 -0.14
CA THR A 44 -6.78 12.04 -0.57
C THR A 44 -5.79 11.61 -1.64
N ARG A 45 -5.91 12.20 -2.83
CA ARG A 45 -5.04 11.97 -3.99
C ARG A 45 -4.25 13.23 -4.28
N ILE A 46 -2.95 13.07 -4.50
CA ILE A 46 -2.09 14.15 -4.96
C ILE A 46 -1.28 13.70 -6.16
N ASN A 47 -1.28 14.54 -7.19
CA ASN A 47 -0.26 14.47 -8.22
C ASN A 47 0.52 15.78 -8.20
N TYR A 48 1.82 15.72 -7.94
CA TYR A 48 2.65 16.92 -7.90
C TYR A 48 4.04 16.63 -8.48
N LYS A 49 4.36 17.33 -9.58
CA LYS A 49 5.55 17.11 -10.41
C LYS A 49 5.62 15.67 -10.91
N LYS A 50 6.53 14.86 -10.36
CA LYS A 50 6.74 13.45 -10.73
C LYS A 50 6.34 12.49 -9.61
N ILE A 51 5.54 12.96 -8.65
CA ILE A 51 5.09 12.20 -7.49
C ILE A 51 3.57 12.08 -7.56
N SER A 52 3.09 10.84 -7.53
CA SER A 52 1.67 10.52 -7.43
C SER A 52 1.47 9.78 -6.10
N ALA A 53 0.53 10.23 -5.27
CA ALA A 53 0.25 9.59 -4.00
C ALA A 53 -1.25 9.52 -3.71
N LYS A 54 -1.64 8.45 -3.04
CA LYS A 54 -3.00 8.20 -2.57
C LYS A 54 -2.95 7.85 -1.09
N GLU A 55 -3.81 8.46 -0.29
CA GLU A 55 -4.03 8.11 1.11
C GLU A 55 -5.51 7.81 1.33
N THR A 56 -5.80 6.64 1.90
CA THR A 56 -7.13 6.26 2.37
C THR A 56 -7.13 6.32 3.89
N THR A 57 -8.06 7.08 4.46
CA THR A 57 -8.21 7.26 5.91
C THR A 57 -9.55 6.69 6.37
N VAL A 58 -9.49 5.79 7.35
CA VAL A 58 -10.66 5.20 8.00
C VAL A 58 -10.73 5.71 9.44
N GLY A 59 -11.94 6.03 9.94
CA GLY A 59 -12.12 6.44 11.34
C GLY A 59 -11.38 7.72 11.71
N LYS A 60 -11.43 8.75 10.84
CA LYS A 60 -10.71 10.02 11.03
C LYS A 60 -10.99 10.63 12.41
N GLY A 61 -9.94 10.86 13.20
CA GLY A 61 -10.04 11.43 14.54
C GLY A 61 -10.36 10.42 15.65
N SER A 62 -10.53 9.14 15.32
CA SER A 62 -10.68 8.05 16.29
C SER A 62 -9.33 7.45 16.66
N ALA A 63 -9.20 6.99 17.91
CA ALA A 63 -8.05 6.22 18.38
C ALA A 63 -7.84 4.91 17.60
N ILE A 64 -8.91 4.38 16.99
CA ILE A 64 -8.92 3.15 16.19
C ILE A 64 -8.79 3.45 14.68
N GLY A 65 -8.57 4.73 14.32
CA GLY A 65 -8.40 5.13 12.93
C GLY A 65 -7.16 4.50 12.28
N LEU A 66 -7.18 4.40 10.95
CA LEU A 66 -6.04 3.92 10.16
C LEU A 66 -5.86 4.81 8.93
N LYS A 67 -4.60 5.01 8.52
CA LYS A 67 -4.27 5.69 7.26
C LYS A 67 -3.35 4.82 6.44
N TYR A 68 -3.79 4.45 5.25
CA TYR A 68 -2.97 3.74 4.28
C TYR A 68 -2.52 4.71 3.19
N ARG A 69 -1.21 4.92 3.04
CA ARG A 69 -0.64 5.86 2.08
C ARG A 69 0.29 5.14 1.11
N GLN A 70 0.05 5.33 -0.18
CA GLN A 70 0.85 4.84 -1.29
C GLN A 70 1.47 6.02 -2.04
N ILE A 71 2.77 5.97 -2.30
CA ILE A 71 3.53 7.06 -2.94
C ILE A 71 4.41 6.49 -4.04
N HIS A 72 4.20 6.98 -5.26
CA HIS A 72 4.88 6.57 -6.46
C HIS A 72 5.84 7.66 -6.97
N ARG A 73 7.05 7.25 -7.36
CA ARG A 73 8.02 8.12 -8.06
C ARG A 73 8.98 7.31 -8.95
N GLY A 74 8.87 7.46 -10.27
CA GLY A 74 9.66 6.67 -11.22
C GLY A 74 9.22 5.21 -11.17
N ASN A 75 10.14 4.27 -10.93
CA ASN A 75 9.84 2.83 -10.76
C ASN A 75 9.70 2.42 -9.29
N ASN A 76 9.52 3.39 -8.39
CA ASN A 76 9.52 3.15 -6.96
C ASN A 76 8.12 3.37 -6.41
N LEU A 77 7.66 2.42 -5.60
CA LEU A 77 6.42 2.54 -4.83
C LEU A 77 6.74 2.40 -3.34
N LEU A 78 6.27 3.34 -2.55
CA LEU A 78 6.37 3.31 -1.10
C LEU A 78 4.97 3.21 -0.50
N GLN A 79 4.75 2.19 0.33
CA GLN A 79 3.51 1.98 1.04
C GLN A 79 3.75 2.22 2.54
N LEU A 80 2.83 2.90 3.20
CA LEU A 80 2.95 3.35 4.58
C LEU A 80 1.59 3.14 5.27
N ILE A 81 1.60 2.58 6.47
CA ILE A 81 0.42 2.46 7.33
C ILE A 81 0.69 3.29 8.59
N TYR A 82 -0.26 4.17 8.89
CA TYR A 82 -0.28 4.91 10.13
C TYR A 82 -1.50 4.52 10.96
N ASP A 83 -1.33 4.57 12.27
CA ASP A 83 -2.46 4.47 13.21
C ASP A 83 -3.23 5.81 13.34
N GLY A 84 -4.27 5.79 14.17
CA GLY A 84 -5.12 6.96 14.45
C GLY A 84 -4.35 8.12 15.08
N SER A 85 -3.24 7.84 15.77
CA SER A 85 -2.33 8.83 16.35
C SER A 85 -1.36 9.44 15.35
N ASN A 86 -1.41 9.02 14.08
CA ASN A 86 -0.50 9.42 13.01
C ASN A 86 0.94 8.90 13.21
N THR A 87 1.09 7.80 13.95
CA THR A 87 2.37 7.10 14.13
C THR A 87 2.54 6.07 13.02
N LEU A 88 3.73 6.00 12.41
CA LEU A 88 4.03 5.01 11.39
C LEU A 88 4.16 3.62 12.02
N THR A 89 3.27 2.72 11.67
CA THR A 89 3.18 1.36 12.24
C THR A 89 3.71 0.30 11.29
N ASP A 90 3.53 0.47 9.97
CA ASP A 90 4.11 -0.40 8.95
C ASP A 90 4.52 0.40 7.71
N CYS A 91 5.48 -0.14 6.97
CA CYS A 91 5.90 0.43 5.70
C CYS A 91 6.58 -0.60 4.82
N GLU A 92 6.43 -0.42 3.52
CA GLU A 92 7.06 -1.27 2.52
C GLU A 92 7.60 -0.45 1.37
N PHE A 93 8.87 -0.70 1.05
CA PHE A 93 9.51 -0.10 -0.09
C PHE A 93 9.57 -1.12 -1.24
N VAL A 94 8.72 -0.91 -2.24
CA VAL A 94 8.58 -1.79 -3.40
C VAL A 94 9.43 -1.23 -4.55
N ASN A 95 10.39 -2.04 -5.00
CA ASN A 95 11.24 -1.78 -6.16
C ASN A 95 10.91 -2.75 -7.30
N ASP A 96 9.62 -2.86 -7.62
CA ASP A 96 9.10 -3.68 -8.70
C ASP A 96 8.43 -2.75 -9.72
N GLU A 97 8.96 -2.77 -10.95
CA GLU A 97 8.50 -1.90 -12.02
C GLU A 97 7.04 -2.19 -12.42
N LYS A 98 6.63 -3.46 -12.43
CA LYS A 98 5.28 -3.87 -12.80
C LYS A 98 4.29 -3.34 -11.77
N LEU A 99 4.53 -3.59 -10.48
CA LEU A 99 3.68 -3.10 -9.40
C LEU A 99 3.64 -1.56 -9.36
N SER A 100 4.79 -0.91 -9.55
CA SER A 100 4.86 0.56 -9.61
C SER A 100 4.04 1.13 -10.75
N LYS A 101 4.12 0.54 -11.95
CA LYS A 101 3.33 0.96 -13.12
C LYS A 101 1.84 0.67 -12.94
N THR A 102 1.47 -0.50 -12.40
CA THR A 102 0.08 -0.85 -12.12
C THR A 102 -0.56 0.18 -11.19
N PHE A 103 0.13 0.56 -10.10
CA PHE A 103 -0.34 1.63 -9.22
C PHE A 103 -0.56 2.93 -9.99
N LEU A 104 0.41 3.37 -10.80
CA LEU A 104 0.30 4.63 -11.54
C LEU A 104 -0.88 4.61 -12.50
N ASN A 105 -1.09 3.50 -13.22
CA ASN A 105 -2.20 3.37 -14.16
C ASN A 105 -3.55 3.41 -13.43
N ASN A 106 -3.70 2.67 -12.34
CA ASN A 106 -4.91 2.69 -11.52
C ASN A 106 -5.15 4.08 -10.94
N PHE A 107 -4.10 4.76 -10.45
CA PHE A 107 -4.20 6.13 -9.94
C PHE A 107 -4.70 7.11 -11.00
N LYS A 108 -4.18 7.02 -12.23
CA LYS A 108 -4.60 7.86 -13.36
C LYS A 108 -6.05 7.59 -13.76
N GLN A 109 -6.45 6.32 -13.77
CA GLN A 109 -7.83 5.93 -14.07
C GLN A 109 -8.81 6.42 -13.00
N ASP A 110 -8.50 6.19 -11.72
CA ASP A 110 -9.26 6.70 -10.57
C ASP A 110 -9.47 8.21 -10.71
N LEU A 111 -8.41 8.93 -11.02
CA LEU A 111 -8.45 10.39 -11.12
C LEU A 111 -9.26 10.88 -12.32
N SER A 112 -9.15 10.21 -13.48
CA SER A 112 -9.98 10.51 -14.65
C SER A 112 -11.47 10.31 -14.35
N ASN A 113 -11.80 9.23 -13.62
CA ASN A 113 -13.18 8.95 -13.22
C ASN A 113 -13.69 9.98 -12.21
N LEU A 114 -12.83 10.42 -11.26
CA LEU A 114 -13.20 11.42 -10.25
C LEU A 114 -13.51 12.79 -10.85
N ILE A 115 -12.76 13.22 -11.87
CA ILE A 115 -13.03 14.50 -12.57
C ILE A 115 -14.43 14.49 -13.22
N ALA A 116 -14.95 13.32 -13.58
CA ALA A 116 -16.29 13.17 -14.13
C ALA A 116 -17.41 13.19 -13.06
N THR A 117 -17.08 13.22 -11.76
CA THR A 117 -18.04 13.14 -10.65
C THR A 117 -18.12 14.42 -9.81
N SER A 118 -19.30 14.76 -9.30
CA SER A 118 -19.57 16.02 -8.57
C SER A 118 -19.20 16.00 -7.08
N ASN A 119 -18.95 14.84 -6.48
CA ASN A 119 -18.67 14.67 -5.04
C ASN A 119 -17.16 14.71 -4.69
N VAL A 120 -16.40 15.59 -5.35
CA VAL A 120 -14.94 15.66 -5.19
C VAL A 120 -14.48 17.10 -4.98
N SER A 121 -13.66 17.33 -3.95
CA SER A 121 -12.94 18.59 -3.79
C SER A 121 -11.62 18.52 -4.56
N ILE A 122 -11.56 19.20 -5.70
CA ILE A 122 -10.35 19.27 -6.55
C ILE A 122 -9.72 20.65 -6.41
N LYS A 123 -8.41 20.70 -6.12
CA LYS A 123 -7.60 21.92 -6.07
C LYS A 123 -6.42 21.82 -7.03
N SER A 124 -6.28 22.81 -7.91
CA SER A 124 -5.09 22.96 -8.75
C SER A 124 -3.91 23.49 -7.92
N LEU A 125 -2.74 22.91 -8.15
CA LEU A 125 -1.45 23.23 -7.51
C LEU A 125 -0.41 23.68 -8.54
N GLU A 126 -0.81 24.12 -9.73
CA GLU A 126 0.12 24.54 -10.79
C GLU A 126 1.01 25.71 -10.37
N HIS A 127 0.42 26.71 -9.69
CA HIS A 127 1.09 27.93 -9.24
C HIS A 127 1.18 28.07 -7.71
N ILE A 128 0.77 27.02 -6.98
CA ILE A 128 0.62 27.06 -5.52
C ILE A 128 1.46 25.95 -4.90
N SER A 129 2.25 26.30 -3.88
CA SER A 129 2.97 25.29 -3.11
C SER A 129 1.97 24.36 -2.41
N PRO A 130 2.23 23.03 -2.38
CA PRO A 130 1.44 22.10 -1.62
C PRO A 130 1.30 22.55 -0.16
N PRO A 131 0.12 22.36 0.45
CA PRO A 131 -0.12 22.62 1.88
C PRO A 131 0.96 22.00 2.77
N LYS A 132 1.28 22.62 3.92
CA LYS A 132 2.35 22.16 4.83
C LYS A 132 2.20 20.70 5.24
N ASN A 133 0.96 20.26 5.49
CA ASN A 133 0.63 18.87 5.84
C ASN A 133 0.93 17.87 4.71
N ILE A 134 0.90 18.31 3.45
CA ILE A 134 1.15 17.49 2.26
C ILE A 134 2.61 17.53 1.83
N LYS A 135 3.32 18.63 2.10
CA LYS A 135 4.75 18.77 1.77
C LYS A 135 5.60 17.63 2.36
N SER A 136 5.19 17.07 3.50
CA SER A 136 5.84 15.90 4.12
C SER A 136 5.75 14.63 3.27
N TRP A 137 4.71 14.47 2.44
CA TRP A 137 4.50 13.30 1.58
C TRP A 137 5.46 13.30 0.39
N LEU A 138 5.90 14.48 -0.04
CA LEU A 138 6.69 14.65 -1.26
C LEU A 138 8.18 14.31 -1.08
N SER A 139 8.64 14.10 0.17
CA SER A 139 10.05 13.77 0.46
C SER A 139 10.28 12.26 0.56
N MET A 140 10.40 11.60 -0.60
CA MET A 140 10.66 10.16 -0.68
C MET A 140 11.91 9.72 0.12
N LYS A 141 12.98 10.53 0.12
CA LYS A 141 14.20 10.26 0.90
C LYS A 141 13.92 10.23 2.40
N LYS A 142 13.12 11.19 2.91
CA LYS A 142 12.75 11.27 4.33
C LYS A 142 11.91 10.05 4.73
N LEU A 143 10.87 9.74 3.95
CA LEU A 143 9.97 8.63 4.23
C LEU A 143 10.68 7.27 4.19
N ARG A 144 11.59 7.05 3.23
CA ARG A 144 12.44 5.84 3.22
C ARG A 144 13.33 5.72 4.46
N ARG A 145 13.83 6.84 5.00
CA ARG A 145 14.65 6.84 6.21
C ARG A 145 13.81 6.55 7.46
N GLU A 146 12.59 7.08 7.54
CA GLU A 146 11.64 6.75 8.60
C GLU A 146 11.26 5.27 8.57
N CYS A 147 10.96 4.75 7.37
CA CYS A 147 10.66 3.34 7.19
C CYS A 147 11.82 2.42 7.63
N ARG A 148 13.06 2.72 7.20
CA ARG A 148 14.24 1.97 7.63
C ARG A 148 14.46 2.01 9.16
N ARG A 149 14.20 3.14 9.80
CA ARG A 149 14.29 3.27 11.26
C ARG A 149 13.23 2.43 11.97
N LEU A 150 11.99 2.44 11.47
CA LEU A 150 10.92 1.58 11.96
C LEU A 150 11.33 0.10 11.86
N HIS A 151 11.75 -0.35 10.68
CA HIS A 151 12.19 -1.74 10.46
C HIS A 151 13.37 -2.14 11.35
N SER A 152 14.36 -1.25 11.54
CA SER A 152 15.48 -1.49 12.45
C SER A 152 15.01 -1.69 13.90
N ARG A 153 14.10 -0.83 14.38
CA ARG A 153 13.55 -0.93 15.74
C ARG A 153 12.74 -2.21 15.93
N LEU A 154 11.83 -2.51 14.99
CA LEU A 154 11.02 -3.73 15.02
C LEU A 154 11.89 -4.98 15.02
N ARG A 155 13.00 -4.97 14.28
CA ARG A 155 13.97 -6.07 14.31
C ARG A 155 14.62 -6.24 15.68
N THR A 156 15.12 -5.15 16.29
CA THR A 156 15.70 -5.21 17.64
C THR A 156 14.69 -5.69 18.68
N GLU A 157 13.44 -5.22 18.61
CA GLU A 157 12.37 -5.67 19.49
C GLU A 157 12.00 -7.14 19.28
N ALA A 158 11.92 -7.59 18.02
CA ALA A 158 11.69 -8.99 17.68
C ALA A 158 12.82 -9.90 18.16
N GLU A 159 14.09 -9.48 18.02
CA GLU A 159 15.25 -10.20 18.52
C GLU A 159 15.23 -10.29 20.06
N ARG A 160 14.92 -9.18 20.75
CA ARG A 160 14.74 -9.17 22.22
C ARG A 160 13.62 -10.11 22.66
N MET A 161 12.46 -10.05 22.00
CA MET A 161 11.34 -10.94 22.30
C MET A 161 11.70 -12.42 22.05
N LYS A 162 12.43 -12.73 20.98
CA LYS A 162 12.94 -14.09 20.74
C LYS A 162 13.89 -14.55 21.86
N HIS A 163 14.79 -13.68 22.32
CA HIS A 163 15.68 -13.98 23.44
C HIS A 163 14.91 -14.23 24.73
N LEU A 164 13.95 -13.37 25.09
CA LEU A 164 13.10 -13.57 26.27
C LEU A 164 12.29 -14.87 26.17
N TYR A 165 11.79 -15.18 24.98
CA TYR A 165 11.04 -16.42 24.72
C TYR A 165 11.92 -17.67 24.86
N TYR A 166 13.16 -17.65 24.36
CA TYR A 166 14.08 -18.79 24.44
C TYR A 166 14.71 -18.94 25.83
N SER A 167 15.11 -17.85 26.49
CA SER A 167 15.70 -17.87 27.84
C SER A 167 14.71 -18.36 28.89
N ASN A 168 13.44 -17.99 28.76
CA ASN A 168 12.38 -18.44 29.66
C ASN A 168 11.71 -19.73 29.18
N SER A 169 12.15 -20.36 28.08
CA SER A 169 11.54 -21.57 27.51
C SER A 169 11.60 -22.78 28.46
N THR A 170 12.54 -22.78 29.41
CA THR A 170 12.68 -23.80 30.46
C THR A 170 11.66 -23.63 31.60
N TYR A 171 11.04 -22.46 31.78
CA TYR A 171 10.10 -22.15 32.88
C TYR A 171 8.71 -21.67 32.42
N ILE A 172 8.55 -21.18 31.20
CA ILE A 172 7.27 -20.67 30.66
C ILE A 172 6.37 -21.82 30.24
N SER A 173 5.18 -21.85 30.82
CA SER A 173 4.16 -22.83 30.49
C SER A 173 3.68 -22.69 29.03
N ARG A 174 3.16 -23.77 28.42
CA ARG A 174 2.50 -23.70 27.10
C ARG A 174 1.33 -22.70 27.04
N ARG A 175 0.80 -22.25 28.20
CA ARG A 175 -0.33 -21.32 28.30
C ARG A 175 0.13 -19.87 28.06
N GLU A 176 1.19 -19.42 28.73
CA GLU A 176 1.75 -18.07 28.53
C GLU A 176 2.30 -17.83 27.12
N ARG A 177 2.81 -18.86 26.44
CA ARG A 177 3.18 -18.75 25.00
C ARG A 177 1.98 -18.46 24.11
N ARG A 178 0.81 -18.98 24.45
CA ARG A 178 -0.43 -18.69 23.72
C ARG A 178 -0.86 -17.25 23.98
N ASP A 179 -0.77 -16.79 25.23
CA ASP A 179 -1.20 -15.44 25.61
C ASP A 179 -0.40 -14.34 24.87
N LEU A 180 0.91 -14.53 24.66
CA LEU A 180 1.73 -13.63 23.84
C LEU A 180 1.38 -13.68 22.34
N GLY A 181 1.05 -14.85 21.81
CA GLY A 181 0.61 -15.00 20.42
C GLY A 181 -0.80 -14.46 20.19
N ASP A 182 -1.66 -14.51 21.22
CA ASP A 182 -3.01 -13.97 21.21
C ASP A 182 -3.02 -12.44 21.14
N LEU A 183 -2.02 -11.77 21.73
CA LEU A 183 -1.87 -10.31 21.66
C LEU A 183 -1.61 -9.79 20.23
N LEU A 184 -1.03 -10.63 19.38
CA LEU A 184 -0.80 -10.34 17.95
C LEU A 184 -1.87 -10.96 17.05
N ARG A 185 -3.00 -11.38 17.63
CA ARG A 185 -4.15 -11.92 16.92
C ARG A 185 -5.34 -10.97 17.04
N ILE A 186 -6.11 -10.88 15.97
CA ILE A 186 -7.33 -10.06 15.97
C ILE A 186 -8.28 -10.62 17.03
N PRO A 187 -8.75 -9.80 17.99
CA PRO A 187 -9.69 -10.23 19.02
C PRO A 187 -10.92 -10.87 18.40
N GLY A 188 -11.44 -11.94 19.01
CA GLY A 188 -12.59 -12.67 18.48
C GLY A 188 -12.28 -13.59 17.28
N THR A 189 -11.02 -13.74 16.89
CA THR A 189 -10.56 -14.67 15.85
C THR A 189 -9.56 -15.69 16.43
N LYS A 190 -9.40 -16.86 15.79
CA LYS A 190 -8.42 -17.89 16.19
C LYS A 190 -7.28 -18.08 15.20
N TRP A 191 -7.41 -17.53 14.00
CA TRP A 191 -6.49 -17.71 12.87
C TRP A 191 -5.96 -16.39 12.31
N CYS A 192 -6.60 -15.24 12.58
CA CYS A 192 -6.16 -13.97 12.00
C CYS A 192 -5.05 -13.31 12.83
N GLY A 193 -3.79 -13.61 12.55
CA GLY A 193 -2.64 -12.96 13.19
C GLY A 193 -1.36 -13.79 13.14
N LYS A 194 -0.47 -13.60 14.12
CA LYS A 194 0.75 -14.41 14.21
C LYS A 194 0.44 -15.83 14.69
N GLY A 195 0.30 -16.74 13.73
CA GLY A 195 -0.06 -18.14 13.99
C GLY A 195 -1.52 -18.30 14.42
N TYR A 196 -1.87 -19.47 14.95
CA TYR A 196 -3.25 -19.80 15.34
C TYR A 196 -3.33 -20.35 16.77
N SER A 197 -4.42 -20.05 17.49
CA SER A 197 -4.74 -20.65 18.79
C SER A 197 -5.76 -21.78 18.70
N ALA A 198 -6.29 -22.03 17.51
CA ALA A 198 -7.28 -23.07 17.31
C ALA A 198 -6.69 -24.45 17.61
N GLU A 199 -7.27 -25.16 18.58
CA GLU A 199 -6.88 -26.54 18.91
C GLU A 199 -7.19 -27.53 17.79
N LYS A 200 -8.20 -27.22 16.96
CA LYS A 200 -8.63 -28.02 15.82
C LYS A 200 -8.93 -27.13 14.64
N TYR A 201 -8.68 -27.64 13.43
CA TYR A 201 -8.95 -26.95 12.17
C TYR A 201 -10.38 -26.38 12.08
N THR A 202 -11.37 -27.09 12.60
CA THR A 202 -12.79 -26.69 12.55
C THR A 202 -13.17 -25.60 13.55
N ARG A 203 -12.30 -25.27 14.51
CA ARG A 203 -12.58 -24.24 15.53
C ARG A 203 -12.31 -22.85 14.95
N LEU A 204 -13.37 -22.09 14.79
CA LEU A 204 -13.34 -20.68 14.45
C LEU A 204 -13.70 -19.83 15.69
N GLY A 205 -13.31 -18.57 15.68
CA GLY A 205 -13.68 -17.55 16.65
C GLY A 205 -15.07 -16.97 16.38
N MET A 206 -15.41 -15.93 17.14
CA MET A 206 -16.67 -15.20 17.05
C MET A 206 -16.89 -14.62 15.65
N PHE A 207 -15.86 -14.04 15.05
CA PHE A 207 -15.91 -13.52 13.67
C PHE A 207 -15.66 -14.64 12.65
N SER A 208 -16.50 -15.67 12.69
CA SER A 208 -16.29 -16.94 11.98
C SER A 208 -16.12 -16.82 10.47
N ARG A 209 -16.76 -15.84 9.81
CA ARG A 209 -16.57 -15.57 8.37
C ARG A 209 -15.15 -15.08 8.08
N THR A 210 -14.70 -14.04 8.77
CA THR A 210 -13.34 -13.49 8.64
C THR A 210 -12.29 -14.52 9.05
N ASP A 211 -12.52 -15.21 10.17
CA ASP A 211 -11.57 -16.18 10.73
C ASP A 211 -11.38 -17.40 9.82
N ARG A 212 -12.42 -17.78 9.05
CA ARG A 212 -12.32 -18.82 8.02
C ARG A 212 -11.40 -18.40 6.88
N CYS A 213 -11.43 -17.14 6.46
CA CYS A 213 -10.53 -16.62 5.43
C CYS A 213 -9.08 -16.68 5.91
N CYS A 214 -8.80 -16.22 7.12
CA CYS A 214 -7.47 -16.28 7.72
C CYS A 214 -6.96 -17.73 7.88
N ARG A 215 -7.81 -18.66 8.33
CA ARG A 215 -7.45 -20.07 8.41
C ARG A 215 -7.04 -20.63 7.06
N LYS A 216 -7.83 -20.37 6.01
CA LYS A 216 -7.55 -20.86 4.66
C LYS A 216 -6.24 -20.26 4.15
N HIS A 217 -6.07 -18.95 4.29
CA HIS A 217 -4.85 -18.23 3.95
C HIS A 217 -3.61 -18.87 4.61
N ASP A 218 -3.67 -19.11 5.93
CA ASP A 218 -2.53 -19.62 6.71
C ASP A 218 -2.19 -21.09 6.44
N THR A 219 -3.17 -21.91 6.06
CA THR A 219 -3.00 -23.37 5.94
C THR A 219 -2.85 -23.87 4.51
N THR A 220 -3.23 -23.08 3.51
CA THR A 220 -3.31 -23.55 2.11
C THR A 220 -2.06 -23.20 1.30
N CYS A 221 -1.33 -22.14 1.67
CA CYS A 221 -0.22 -21.68 0.83
C CYS A 221 1.08 -22.47 1.09
N PRO A 222 1.66 -23.14 0.08
CA PRO A 222 2.94 -23.84 0.24
C PRO A 222 4.13 -22.87 0.37
N PHE A 223 3.99 -21.65 -0.16
CA PHE A 223 5.04 -20.65 -0.22
C PHE A 223 4.74 -19.50 0.72
N TRP A 224 5.40 -19.50 1.87
CA TRP A 224 5.21 -18.50 2.92
C TRP A 224 6.51 -18.14 3.63
N ILE A 225 6.58 -16.92 4.15
CA ILE A 225 7.70 -16.39 4.94
C ILE A 225 7.14 -15.88 6.27
N GLY A 226 7.53 -16.52 7.37
CA GLY A 226 7.06 -16.15 8.71
C GLY A 226 7.49 -14.73 9.09
N GLY A 227 6.72 -14.07 9.95
CA GLY A 227 7.08 -12.73 10.42
C GLY A 227 8.43 -12.70 11.13
N PHE A 228 9.27 -11.73 10.78
CA PHE A 228 10.67 -11.59 11.23
C PHE A 228 11.55 -12.82 10.91
N SER A 229 11.36 -13.40 9.73
CA SER A 229 12.16 -14.51 9.22
C SER A 229 12.62 -14.26 7.79
N THR A 230 13.69 -14.95 7.40
CA THR A 230 14.20 -14.94 6.03
C THR A 230 13.86 -16.28 5.37
N LYS A 231 13.31 -16.24 4.16
CA LYS A 231 13.15 -17.42 3.32
C LYS A 231 13.23 -16.99 1.86
N TYR A 232 13.71 -17.86 0.98
CA TYR A 232 13.86 -17.56 -0.45
C TYR A 232 14.70 -16.30 -0.75
N GLY A 233 15.65 -15.95 0.14
CA GLY A 233 16.45 -14.73 0.03
C GLY A 233 15.70 -13.42 0.38
N LEU A 234 14.46 -13.50 0.85
CA LEU A 234 13.63 -12.36 1.23
C LEU A 234 13.43 -12.33 2.75
N TYR A 235 13.57 -11.15 3.36
CA TYR A 235 13.30 -10.94 4.78
C TYR A 235 11.91 -10.33 4.99
N ASN A 236 11.05 -11.00 5.75
CA ASN A 236 9.74 -10.48 6.12
C ASN A 236 9.86 -9.56 7.35
N TRP A 237 9.75 -8.24 7.12
CA TRP A 237 9.79 -7.23 8.17
C TRP A 237 8.51 -7.12 9.01
N ARG A 238 7.44 -7.80 8.62
CA ARG A 238 6.15 -7.76 9.30
C ARG A 238 6.10 -8.75 10.45
N VAL A 239 5.24 -8.46 11.43
CA VAL A 239 4.95 -9.37 12.56
C VAL A 239 4.24 -10.66 12.10
N ASN A 240 3.43 -10.54 11.05
CA ASN A 240 2.60 -11.59 10.47
C ASN A 240 3.33 -12.33 9.36
N THR A 241 2.89 -13.56 9.09
CA THR A 241 3.37 -14.34 7.94
C THR A 241 2.91 -13.68 6.64
N ILE A 242 3.81 -13.61 5.65
CA ILE A 242 3.47 -13.25 4.27
C ILE A 242 3.41 -14.52 3.43
N MET A 243 2.43 -14.58 2.53
CA MET A 243 2.24 -15.69 1.60
C MET A 243 2.63 -15.26 0.19
N HIS A 244 2.69 -16.22 -0.73
CA HIS A 244 2.83 -15.92 -2.14
C HIS A 244 1.57 -15.22 -2.69
N CYS A 245 1.71 -14.22 -3.56
CA CYS A 245 0.60 -13.40 -4.05
C CYS A 245 -0.57 -14.21 -4.62
N GLY A 246 -0.30 -15.29 -5.37
CA GLY A 246 -1.34 -16.17 -5.89
C GLY A 246 -2.15 -16.93 -4.82
N CYS A 247 -1.69 -16.95 -3.57
CA CYS A 247 -2.47 -17.41 -2.42
C CYS A 247 -3.30 -16.29 -1.79
N ASP A 248 -2.76 -15.06 -1.74
CA ASP A 248 -3.43 -13.88 -1.17
C ASP A 248 -4.59 -13.37 -2.02
N GLU A 249 -4.52 -13.53 -3.34
CA GLU A 249 -5.54 -13.08 -4.29
C GLU A 249 -6.79 -14.00 -4.37
N ARG A 250 -6.89 -15.03 -3.52
CA ARG A 250 -7.97 -16.05 -3.54
C ARG A 250 -8.91 -15.99 -2.34
#